data_AF-A0A967T0Y6-F1
#
_entry.id   AF-A0A967T0Y6-F1
#
_cell.length_a   1.000
_cell.length_b   1.000
_cell.length_c   1.000
_cell.angle_alpha   90.00
_cell.angle_beta   90.00
_cell.angle_gamma   90.00
#
_symmetry.space_group_name_H-M   'P 1'
#
loop_
_entity.id
_entity.type
_entity.pdbx_description
1 polymer ?
#
loop_
_entity_poly.entity_id
_entity_poly.type
_entity_poly.pdbx_seq_one_letter_code
_entity_poly.pdbx_strand_id
1 'polypeptide(L)'
;MANLLLRPGVVEFIDVVALGKDYDLSLEEISVSPKSSLVGKTLAESPIRQELNVMIVAIYRENGEFIYNPKSSATLQAGDRLIAIGEAESLPKLNQLCLREPEKVR
;
A
#
# COMPACT_ATOMS: atom_id res chain seq x y z
N MET A 1 0.87 -19.74 22.07
CA MET A 1 -0.13 -18.70 21.74
C MET A 1 -0.57 -17.92 23.00
N ALA A 2 0.34 -17.51 23.88
CA ALA A 2 -0.02 -16.79 25.13
C ALA A 2 0.03 -15.25 25.01
N ASN A 3 0.64 -14.71 23.95
CA ASN A 3 0.95 -13.28 23.84
C ASN A 3 -0.19 -12.42 23.24
N LEU A 4 -1.28 -13.04 22.76
CA LEU A 4 -2.43 -12.34 22.18
C LEU A 4 -3.45 -11.91 23.25
N LEU A 5 -3.54 -12.63 24.38
CA LEU A 5 -4.42 -12.29 25.51
C LEU A 5 -4.06 -10.95 26.19
N LEU A 6 -2.82 -10.49 26.01
CA LEU A 6 -2.32 -9.26 26.62
C LEU A 6 -2.55 -8.00 25.75
N ARG A 7 -3.02 -8.15 24.51
CA ARG A 7 -3.19 -7.05 23.54
C ARG A 7 -4.49 -7.19 22.74
N PRO A 8 -5.66 -7.19 23.41
CA PRO A 8 -6.95 -7.38 22.73
C PRO A 8 -7.17 -6.40 21.58
N GLY A 9 -6.78 -5.13 21.72
CA GLY A 9 -6.94 -4.13 20.65
C GLY A 9 -6.09 -4.39 19.39
N VAL A 10 -4.96 -5.11 19.49
CA VAL A 10 -4.18 -5.48 18.30
C VAL A 10 -4.87 -6.60 17.53
N VAL A 11 -5.49 -7.54 18.24
CA VAL A 11 -6.26 -8.63 17.62
C VAL A 11 -7.46 -8.05 16.90
N GLU A 12 -8.21 -7.17 17.56
CA GLU A 12 -9.36 -6.48 16.99
C GLU A 12 -8.99 -5.69 15.73
N PHE A 13 -7.87 -4.97 15.73
CA PHE A 13 -7.39 -4.27 14.54
C PHE A 13 -7.05 -5.22 13.39
N ILE A 14 -6.36 -6.33 13.67
CA ILE A 14 -6.05 -7.34 12.64
C ILE A 14 -7.34 -7.95 12.09
N ASP A 15 -8.32 -8.23 12.93
CA ASP A 15 -9.62 -8.75 12.49
C ASP A 15 -10.36 -7.75 11.60
N VAL A 16 -10.36 -6.45 11.95
CA VAL A 16 -10.94 -5.39 11.13
C VAL A 16 -10.27 -5.33 9.75
N VAL A 17 -8.94 -5.32 9.71
CA VAL A 17 -8.15 -5.13 8.49
C VAL A 17 -8.09 -6.38 7.61
N ALA A 18 -8.05 -7.57 8.22
CA ALA A 18 -7.93 -8.84 7.50
C ALA A 18 -9.29 -9.47 7.15
N LEU A 19 -10.34 -9.21 7.93
CA LEU A 19 -11.68 -9.78 7.71
C LEU A 19 -12.69 -8.74 7.22
N GLY A 20 -12.31 -7.46 7.09
CA GLY A 20 -13.16 -6.39 6.58
C GLY A 20 -14.37 -6.07 7.47
N LYS A 21 -14.27 -6.30 8.79
CA LYS A 21 -15.38 -6.06 9.72
C LYS A 21 -15.47 -4.59 10.12
N ASP A 22 -16.68 -4.04 10.04
CA ASP A 22 -17.15 -2.76 10.59
C ASP A 22 -16.55 -1.43 10.06
N TYR A 23 -15.39 -1.43 9.40
CA TYR A 23 -14.70 -0.17 9.02
C TYR A 23 -14.36 0.01 7.52
N ASP A 24 -14.79 -0.91 6.65
CA ASP A 24 -14.51 -0.89 5.19
C ASP A 24 -13.02 -0.70 4.85
N LEU A 25 -12.15 -1.08 5.79
CA LEU A 25 -10.70 -1.05 5.69
C LEU A 25 -10.20 -2.41 5.26
N SER A 26 -9.33 -2.42 4.26
CA SER A 26 -8.73 -3.65 3.71
C SER A 26 -7.22 -3.53 3.70
N LEU A 27 -6.54 -4.67 3.78
CA LEU A 27 -5.10 -4.82 3.57
C LEU A 27 -4.85 -5.60 2.28
N GLU A 28 -4.11 -4.99 1.36
CA GLU A 28 -3.83 -5.55 0.05
C GLU A 28 -2.35 -5.51 -0.28
N GLU A 29 -1.91 -6.51 -1.05
CA GLU A 29 -0.59 -6.53 -1.69
C GLU A 29 -0.73 -6.07 -3.15
N ILE A 30 -0.08 -4.95 -3.48
CA ILE A 30 -0.18 -4.32 -4.81
C ILE A 30 1.20 -4.31 -5.47
N SER A 31 1.29 -4.91 -6.64
CA SER A 31 2.53 -4.91 -7.43
C SER A 31 2.63 -3.68 -8.32
N VAL A 32 3.78 -3.00 -8.30
CA VAL A 32 4.10 -1.88 -9.18
C VAL A 32 4.61 -2.41 -10.50
N SER A 33 3.79 -2.30 -11.54
CA SER A 33 4.18 -2.68 -12.89
C SER A 33 5.36 -1.83 -13.37
N PRO A 34 6.29 -2.37 -14.18
CA PRO A 34 7.32 -1.56 -14.85
C PRO A 34 6.77 -0.43 -15.70
N LYS A 35 5.51 -0.57 -16.11
CA LYS A 35 4.77 0.43 -16.87
C LYS A 35 4.11 1.49 -16.01
N SER A 36 4.10 1.35 -14.68
CA SER A 36 3.37 2.26 -13.80
C SER A 36 3.86 3.70 -13.92
N SER A 37 2.93 4.64 -13.98
CA SER A 37 3.19 6.08 -13.85
C SER A 37 3.82 6.50 -12.50
N LEU A 38 3.87 5.58 -11.52
CA LEU A 38 4.44 5.80 -10.20
C LEU A 38 5.93 5.43 -10.13
N VAL A 39 6.48 4.71 -11.11
CA VAL A 39 7.90 4.34 -11.12
C VAL A 39 8.76 5.61 -11.15
N GLY A 40 9.71 5.70 -10.22
CA GLY A 40 10.60 6.85 -10.07
C GLY A 40 10.02 8.01 -9.26
N LYS A 41 8.74 7.97 -8.89
CA LYS A 41 8.13 8.96 -7.99
C LYS A 41 8.34 8.56 -6.53
N THR A 42 8.48 9.55 -5.67
CA THR A 42 8.44 9.33 -4.22
C THR A 42 7.01 9.16 -3.73
N LEU A 43 6.83 8.54 -2.56
CA LEU A 43 5.52 8.47 -1.91
C LEU A 43 4.90 9.85 -1.67
N ALA A 44 5.71 10.89 -1.44
CA ALA A 44 5.27 12.28 -1.31
C ALA A 44 4.69 12.86 -2.59
N GLU A 45 5.26 12.50 -3.75
CA GLU A 45 4.83 12.95 -5.07
C GLU A 45 3.70 12.09 -5.64
N SER A 46 3.41 10.97 -5.00
CA SER A 46 2.35 10.05 -5.39
C SER A 46 1.00 10.49 -4.82
N PRO A 47 -0.11 10.26 -5.54
CA PRO A 47 -1.46 10.55 -5.04
C PRO A 47 -1.91 9.59 -3.91
N ILE A 48 -1.08 8.61 -3.56
CA ILE A 48 -1.41 7.51 -2.64
C ILE A 48 -1.85 8.03 -1.27
N ARG A 49 -1.07 8.93 -0.67
CA ARG A 49 -1.37 9.49 0.65
C ARG A 49 -2.30 10.71 0.59
N GLN A 50 -2.19 11.53 -0.44
CA GLN A 50 -2.90 12.81 -0.51
C GLN A 50 -4.34 12.66 -1.05
N GLU A 51 -4.57 11.78 -2.01
CA GLU A 51 -5.84 11.68 -2.73
C GLU A 51 -6.59 10.39 -2.40
N LEU A 52 -5.87 9.27 -2.23
CA LEU A 52 -6.50 7.96 -2.04
C LEU A 52 -6.72 7.59 -0.56
N ASN A 53 -6.20 8.38 0.38
CA ASN A 53 -6.24 8.05 1.82
C ASN A 53 -5.69 6.65 2.13
N VAL A 54 -4.68 6.19 1.36
CA VAL A 54 -4.07 4.87 1.52
C VAL A 54 -2.73 4.98 2.26
N MET A 55 -2.54 4.13 3.25
CA MET A 55 -1.29 3.99 3.98
C MET A 55 -0.47 2.83 3.41
N ILE A 56 0.75 3.14 2.95
CA ILE A 56 1.74 2.10 2.64
C ILE A 56 2.44 1.69 3.94
N VAL A 57 2.23 0.44 4.33
CA VAL A 57 2.81 -0.18 5.54
C VAL A 57 4.22 -0.67 5.26
N ALA A 58 4.44 -1.27 4.08
CA ALA A 58 5.73 -1.79 3.68
C ALA A 58 5.92 -1.84 2.17
N ILE A 59 7.19 -1.90 1.75
CA ILE A 59 7.62 -2.11 0.36
C ILE A 59 8.57 -3.31 0.35
N TYR A 60 8.25 -4.32 -0.47
CA TYR A 60 9.16 -5.39 -0.84
C TYR A 60 9.74 -5.09 -2.22
N ARG A 61 11.04 -4.88 -2.28
CA ARG A 61 11.75 -4.67 -3.54
C ARG A 61 12.09 -6.00 -4.20
N GLU A 62 12.28 -5.98 -5.51
CA GLU A 62 12.69 -7.15 -6.29
C GLU A 62 14.07 -7.66 -5.87
N ASN A 63 14.96 -6.77 -5.39
CA ASN A 63 16.28 -7.13 -4.87
C ASN A 63 16.23 -7.85 -3.49
N GLY A 64 15.04 -8.09 -2.93
CA GLY A 64 14.85 -8.72 -1.63
C GLY A 64 14.87 -7.75 -0.43
N GLU A 65 15.05 -6.45 -0.66
CA GLU A 65 15.00 -5.44 0.39
C GLU A 65 13.56 -5.27 0.92
N PHE A 66 13.42 -5.28 2.24
CA PHE A 66 12.16 -5.02 2.93
C PHE A 66 12.23 -3.67 3.63
N ILE A 67 11.38 -2.74 3.20
CA ILE A 67 11.28 -1.39 3.76
C ILE A 67 9.99 -1.31 4.56
N TYR A 68 10.12 -1.30 5.89
CA TYR A 68 8.99 -1.08 6.80
C TYR A 68 8.74 0.42 6.99
N ASN A 69 7.47 0.81 7.09
CA ASN A 69 7.02 2.19 7.27
C ASN A 69 7.79 3.19 6.37
N PRO A 70 7.65 3.08 5.04
CA PRO A 70 8.40 3.90 4.12
C PRO A 70 8.13 5.38 4.34
N LYS A 71 9.22 6.16 4.39
CA LYS A 71 9.17 7.62 4.50
C LYS A 71 8.57 8.21 3.23
N SER A 72 8.03 9.43 3.32
CA SER A 72 7.49 10.13 2.14
C SER A 72 8.53 10.32 1.02
N SER A 73 9.83 10.32 1.36
CA SER A 73 10.94 10.38 0.40
C SER A 73 11.29 9.04 -0.26
N ALA A 74 10.63 7.95 0.10
CA ALA A 74 10.89 6.64 -0.50
C ALA A 74 10.40 6.63 -1.95
N THR A 75 11.30 6.31 -2.87
CA THR A 75 11.01 6.19 -4.31
C THR A 75 10.46 4.81 -4.64
N LEU A 76 9.35 4.78 -5.38
CA LEU A 76 8.74 3.56 -5.91
C LEU A 76 9.51 3.08 -7.14
N GLN A 77 9.78 1.78 -7.19
CA GLN A 77 10.51 1.13 -8.28
C GLN A 77 9.60 0.14 -9.02
N ALA A 78 9.95 -0.13 -10.26
CA ALA A 78 9.32 -1.20 -11.03
C ALA A 78 9.57 -2.54 -10.31
N GLY A 79 8.53 -3.38 -10.20
CA GLY A 79 8.62 -4.67 -9.52
C GLY A 79 8.46 -4.60 -8.00
N ASP A 80 8.32 -3.42 -7.41
CA ASP A 80 8.00 -3.28 -5.99
C ASP A 80 6.64 -3.91 -5.66
N ARG A 81 6.54 -4.55 -4.50
CA ARG A 81 5.28 -5.02 -3.93
C ARG A 81 4.96 -4.21 -2.69
N LEU A 82 3.85 -3.49 -2.74
CA LEU A 82 3.41 -2.57 -1.71
C LEU A 82 2.38 -3.28 -0.83
N ILE A 83 2.60 -3.26 0.48
CA ILE A 83 1.56 -3.63 1.44
C ILE A 83 0.84 -2.36 1.83
N ALA A 84 -0.43 -2.27 1.45
CA ALA A 84 -1.25 -1.08 1.61
C ALA A 84 -2.46 -1.38 2.50
N ILE A 85 -2.79 -0.43 3.37
CA ILE A 85 -4.05 -0.40 4.13
C ILE A 85 -4.82 0.84 3.72
N GLY A 86 -6.09 0.68 3.41
CA GLY A 86 -6.97 1.79 3.10
C GLY A 86 -8.40 1.33 2.92
N GLU A 87 -9.27 2.27 2.57
CA GLU A 87 -10.67 1.98 2.27
C GLU A 87 -10.79 1.04 1.06
N ALA A 88 -11.77 0.14 1.10
CA ALA A 88 -12.02 -0.86 0.07
C ALA A 88 -12.21 -0.25 -1.33
N GLU A 89 -12.70 0.99 -1.41
CA GLU A 89 -12.86 1.73 -2.68
C GLU A 89 -11.56 2.37 -3.20
N SER A 90 -10.59 2.60 -2.32
CA SER A 90 -9.33 3.29 -2.64
C SER A 90 -8.24 2.34 -3.10
N LEU A 91 -8.19 1.12 -2.57
CA LEU A 91 -7.19 0.12 -2.97
C LEU A 91 -7.30 -0.29 -4.45
N PRO A 92 -8.48 -0.47 -5.05
CA PRO A 92 -8.61 -0.70 -6.49
C PRO A 92 -8.07 0.46 -7.33
N LYS A 93 -8.28 1.71 -6.89
CA LYS A 93 -7.73 2.90 -7.58
C LYS A 93 -6.21 2.93 -7.49
N LEU A 94 -5.64 2.60 -6.33
CA LEU A 94 -4.20 2.44 -6.16
C LEU A 94 -3.65 1.35 -7.10
N ASN A 95 -4.30 0.19 -7.14
CA ASN A 95 -3.89 -0.91 -8.01
C ASN A 95 -3.91 -0.48 -9.49
N GLN A 96 -4.94 0.26 -9.93
CA GLN A 96 -4.98 0.81 -11.29
C GLN A 96 -3.81 1.74 -11.59
N LEU A 97 -3.41 2.62 -10.66
CA LEU A 97 -2.24 3.49 -10.83
C LEU A 97 -0.93 2.70 -10.91
N CYS A 98 -0.82 1.64 -10.12
CA CYS A 98 0.31 0.71 -10.13
C CYS A 98 0.37 -0.15 -11.41
N LEU A 99 -0.72 -0.28 -12.17
CA LEU A 99 -0.78 -1.07 -13.41
C LEU A 99 -0.75 -0.22 -14.69
N ARG A 100 -1.17 1.05 -14.64
CA ARG A 100 -1.33 1.92 -15.82
C ARG A 100 -0.04 2.59 -16.29
N GLU A 101 0.13 2.64 -17.62
CA GLU A 101 1.11 3.50 -18.30
C GLU A 101 0.79 4.99 -18.07
N PRO A 102 1.81 5.87 -17.91
CA PRO A 102 1.56 7.30 -17.84
C PRO A 102 0.83 7.73 -19.12
N GLU A 103 -0.36 8.29 -18.96
CA GLU A 103 -1.11 8.91 -20.04
C GLU A 103 -0.22 10.03 -20.59
N LYS A 104 0.40 9.82 -21.77
CA LYS A 104 1.20 10.84 -22.44
C LYS A 104 0.29 12.02 -22.71
N VAL A 105 0.39 13.05 -21.87
CA VAL A 105 -0.17 14.38 -22.14
C VAL A 105 0.45 14.82 -23.47
N ARG A 106 -0.37 14.83 -24.52
CA ARG A 106 -0.03 15.37 -25.83
C ARG A 106 -0.08 16.89 -25.80
#